data_AF-R9HQZ6-F1
#
_entry.id   AF-R9HQZ6-F1
#
_cell.length_a   1.000
_cell.length_b   1.000
_cell.length_c   1.000
_cell.angle_alpha   90.00
_cell.angle_beta   90.00
_cell.angle_gamma   90.00
#
_symmetry.space_group_name_H-M   'P 1'
#
loop_
_entity.id
_entity.type
_entity.pdbx_description
1 polymer ?
#
loop_
_entity_poly.entity_id
_entity_poly.type
_entity_poly.pdbx_seq_one_letter_code
_entity_poly.pdbx_strand_id
1 'polypeptide(L)'
;MGFRPQYMTHVDTVIEHLGGRSFRKTAEDELIKRFLQLVKPNRWSKVKPELKGDKISFPNIVIFDSFYHDFYNKNSMDYSSHQKMSDFCEGIAFGADDVLCGDREMVMRLNRNEVDTSIWYDLTTTNATGMKFFRNGRIDVRFKDREAASLCFNRLRLDELRLQEE
;
A
#
# COMPACT_ATOMS: atom_id res chain seq x y z
N MET A 1 10.19 34.74 34.57
CA MET A 1 8.86 34.67 33.92
C MET A 1 8.97 33.69 32.76
N GLY A 2 8.25 32.57 32.84
CA GLY A 2 8.35 31.48 31.86
C GLY A 2 7.66 31.82 30.54
N PHE A 3 8.39 31.68 29.44
CA PHE A 3 7.87 31.81 28.08
C PHE A 3 6.87 30.66 27.85
N ARG A 4 5.57 30.96 27.83
CA ARG A 4 4.57 30.00 27.34
C ARG A 4 4.37 30.30 25.86
N PRO A 5 4.75 29.40 24.93
CA PRO A 5 4.42 29.58 23.54
C PRO A 5 2.90 29.75 23.41
N GLN A 6 2.45 30.75 22.66
CA GLN A 6 1.04 30.85 22.31
C GLN A 6 0.76 29.71 21.32
N TYR A 7 0.28 28.57 21.85
CA TYR A 7 -0.03 27.38 21.04
C TYR A 7 -0.97 27.68 19.87
N MET A 8 -1.84 28.69 20.01
CA MET A 8 -2.75 29.13 18.95
C MET A 8 -2.03 29.59 17.69
N THR A 9 -0.94 30.37 17.78
CA THR A 9 -0.24 30.86 16.57
C THR A 9 0.42 29.75 15.78
N HIS A 10 0.88 28.68 16.43
CA HIS A 10 1.45 27.52 15.75
C HIS A 10 0.36 26.69 15.10
N VAL A 11 -0.78 26.50 15.79
CA VAL A 11 -1.94 25.79 15.23
C VAL A 11 -2.49 26.54 14.02
N ASP A 12 -2.64 27.86 14.11
CA ASP A 12 -3.11 28.70 13.00
C ASP A 12 -2.15 28.67 11.81
N THR A 13 -0.83 28.71 12.06
CA THR A 13 0.20 28.57 11.01
C THR A 13 0.07 27.23 10.29
N VAL A 14 -0.17 26.14 11.03
CA VAL A 14 -0.31 24.84 10.38
C VAL A 14 -1.66 24.68 9.69
N ILE A 15 -2.75 25.21 10.24
CA ILE A 15 -4.06 25.23 9.57
C ILE A 15 -3.98 26.05 8.27
N GLU A 16 -3.29 27.20 8.29
CA GLU A 16 -3.05 28.05 7.12
C GLU A 16 -2.18 27.32 6.08
N HIS A 17 -1.10 26.64 6.51
CA HIS A 17 -0.27 25.82 5.63
C HIS A 17 -1.05 24.65 5.00
N LEU A 18 -2.03 24.10 5.73
CA LEU A 18 -2.96 23.08 5.24
C LEU A 18 -4.15 23.67 4.45
N GLY A 19 -4.20 24.98 4.22
CA GLY A 19 -5.27 25.65 3.47
C GLY A 19 -6.66 25.50 4.11
N GLY A 20 -6.73 25.46 5.45
CA GLY A 20 -7.97 25.23 6.20
C GLY A 20 -8.43 23.78 6.25
N ARG A 21 -7.64 22.82 5.75
CA ARG A 21 -7.92 21.38 5.86
C ARG A 21 -7.44 20.84 7.21
N SER A 22 -8.09 19.78 7.69
CA SER A 22 -7.57 19.05 8.85
C SER A 22 -6.29 18.31 8.48
N PHE A 23 -5.34 18.22 9.41
CA PHE A 23 -4.12 17.42 9.27
C PHE A 23 -4.39 16.02 8.76
N ARG A 24 -5.44 15.38 9.29
CA ARG A 24 -5.85 14.03 8.88
C ARG A 24 -6.19 13.97 7.40
N LYS A 25 -7.00 14.91 6.90
CA LYS A 25 -7.40 14.92 5.49
C LYS A 25 -6.20 15.10 4.56
N THR A 26 -5.24 15.94 4.93
CA THR A 26 -4.01 16.10 4.16
C THR A 26 -3.16 14.83 4.17
N ALA A 27 -3.03 14.17 5.33
CA ALA A 27 -2.31 12.89 5.43
C ALA A 27 -2.98 11.79 4.58
N GLU A 28 -4.31 11.71 4.59
CA GLU A 28 -5.09 10.79 3.73
C GLU A 28 -4.84 11.08 2.24
N ASP A 29 -4.94 12.34 1.83
CA ASP A 29 -4.71 12.76 0.44
C ASP A 29 -3.28 12.41 -0.04
N GLU A 30 -2.27 12.66 0.81
CA GLU A 30 -0.87 12.35 0.51
C GLU A 30 -0.59 10.84 0.44
N LEU A 31 -1.15 10.07 1.38
CA LEU A 31 -1.06 8.61 1.39
C LEU A 31 -1.70 8.01 0.13
N ILE A 32 -2.94 8.41 -0.18
CA ILE A 32 -3.64 7.94 -1.38
C ILE A 32 -2.84 8.31 -2.63
N LYS A 33 -2.32 9.54 -2.71
CA LYS A 33 -1.49 9.96 -3.84
C LYS A 33 -0.25 9.08 -3.99
N ARG A 34 0.49 8.82 -2.91
CA ARG A 34 1.68 7.94 -2.93
C ARG A 34 1.32 6.52 -3.34
N PHE A 35 0.26 5.96 -2.77
CA PHE A 35 -0.22 4.62 -3.09
C PHE A 35 -0.64 4.50 -4.55
N LEU A 36 -1.41 5.45 -5.08
CA LEU A 36 -1.81 5.48 -6.48
C LEU A 36 -0.60 5.60 -7.43
N GLN A 37 0.43 6.38 -7.07
CA GLN A 37 1.66 6.44 -7.87
C GLN A 37 2.40 5.10 -7.92
N LEU A 38 2.27 4.28 -6.87
CA LEU A 38 2.87 2.96 -6.80
C LEU A 38 2.09 1.92 -7.61
N VAL A 39 0.76 1.90 -7.49
CA VAL A 39 -0.10 0.87 -8.11
C VAL A 39 -0.61 1.22 -9.51
N LYS A 40 -0.32 2.45 -9.99
CA LYS A 40 -0.75 2.86 -11.34
C LYS A 40 -0.09 1.97 -12.40
N PRO A 41 -0.82 1.67 -13.48
CA PRO A 41 -0.23 1.15 -14.71
C PRO A 41 0.94 2.02 -15.17
N ASN A 42 2.00 1.40 -15.66
CA ASN A 42 3.16 2.08 -16.23
C ASN A 42 3.39 1.60 -17.67
N ARG A 43 4.37 2.21 -18.37
CA ARG A 43 4.65 1.90 -19.79
C ARG A 43 4.90 0.40 -20.05
N TRP A 44 5.40 -0.33 -19.05
CA TRP A 44 5.71 -1.76 -19.13
C TRP A 44 4.62 -2.66 -18.51
N SER A 45 3.61 -2.08 -17.86
CA SER A 45 2.51 -2.77 -17.20
C SER A 45 1.20 -2.02 -17.45
N LYS A 46 0.50 -2.39 -18.53
CA LYS A 46 -0.81 -1.84 -18.89
C LYS A 46 -1.98 -2.46 -18.10
N VAL A 47 -1.70 -3.21 -17.03
CA VAL A 47 -2.73 -3.84 -16.19
C VAL A 47 -2.97 -2.96 -14.97
N LYS A 48 -4.23 -2.65 -14.68
CA LYS A 48 -4.63 -1.91 -13.48
C LYS A 48 -4.93 -2.87 -12.32
N PRO A 49 -4.98 -2.38 -11.06
CA PRO A 49 -5.52 -3.16 -9.96
C PRO A 49 -6.96 -3.62 -10.24
N GLU A 50 -7.27 -4.87 -9.90
CA GLU A 50 -8.57 -5.49 -10.19
C GLU A 50 -9.23 -6.04 -8.93
N LEU A 51 -10.48 -5.64 -8.69
CA LEU A 51 -11.35 -6.23 -7.68
C LEU A 51 -11.96 -7.54 -8.21
N LYS A 52 -11.71 -8.66 -7.52
CA LYS A 52 -12.15 -10.03 -7.85
C LYS A 52 -12.78 -10.68 -6.64
N GLY A 53 -14.07 -10.41 -6.41
CA GLY A 53 -14.79 -10.95 -5.25
C GLY A 53 -14.29 -10.33 -3.95
N ASP A 54 -13.79 -11.16 -3.04
CA ASP A 54 -13.19 -10.79 -1.75
C ASP A 54 -11.70 -10.43 -1.85
N LYS A 55 -11.19 -10.21 -3.07
CA LYS A 55 -9.76 -10.03 -3.33
C LYS A 55 -9.48 -8.85 -4.24
N ILE A 56 -8.38 -8.14 -4.01
CA ILE A 56 -7.84 -7.16 -4.95
C ILE A 56 -6.48 -7.66 -5.45
N SER A 57 -6.30 -7.70 -6.77
CA SER A 57 -5.03 -8.05 -7.42
C SER A 57 -4.30 -6.80 -7.86
N PHE A 58 -3.05 -6.65 -7.45
CA PHE A 58 -2.17 -5.53 -7.77
C PHE A 58 -0.97 -6.01 -8.59
N PRO A 59 -0.85 -5.61 -9.86
CA PRO A 59 0.28 -6.00 -10.70
C PRO A 59 1.54 -5.20 -10.38
N ASN A 60 2.71 -5.83 -10.51
CA ASN A 60 4.03 -5.19 -10.55
C ASN A 60 4.37 -4.28 -9.34
N ILE A 61 4.05 -4.74 -8.13
CA ILE A 61 4.34 -4.01 -6.89
C ILE A 61 5.77 -4.26 -6.41
N VAL A 62 6.20 -5.53 -6.43
CA VAL A 62 7.53 -5.94 -6.01
C VAL A 62 8.30 -6.53 -7.18
N ILE A 63 9.62 -6.41 -7.14
CA ILE A 63 10.54 -7.05 -8.07
C ILE A 63 11.40 -8.01 -7.26
N PHE A 64 11.59 -9.21 -7.78
CA PHE A 64 12.50 -10.19 -7.22
C PHE A 64 13.85 -10.09 -7.93
N ASP A 65 14.92 -10.15 -7.16
CA ASP A 65 16.28 -10.12 -7.69
C ASP A 65 16.59 -11.45 -8.40
N SER A 66 16.86 -11.38 -9.70
CA SER A 66 17.16 -12.54 -10.53
C SER A 66 18.45 -13.24 -10.09
N PHE A 67 19.44 -12.51 -9.57
CA PHE A 67 20.68 -13.11 -9.07
C PHE A 67 20.40 -14.09 -7.94
N TYR A 68 19.59 -13.71 -6.95
CA TYR A 68 19.27 -14.60 -5.84
C TYR A 68 18.40 -15.79 -6.28
N HIS A 69 17.57 -15.60 -7.30
CA HIS A 69 16.81 -16.68 -7.90
C HIS A 69 17.72 -17.69 -8.61
N ASP A 70 18.57 -17.21 -9.53
CA ASP A 70 19.38 -18.05 -10.40
C ASP A 70 20.46 -18.82 -9.63
N PHE A 71 21.05 -18.20 -8.61
CA PHE A 71 22.16 -18.80 -7.86
C PHE A 71 21.75 -19.52 -6.57
N TYR A 72 20.63 -19.14 -5.95
CA TYR A 72 20.22 -19.69 -4.65
C TYR A 72 18.78 -20.23 -4.62
N ASN A 73 18.05 -20.17 -5.74
CA ASN A 73 16.63 -20.52 -5.84
C ASN A 73 15.77 -19.78 -4.79
N LYS A 74 16.11 -18.53 -4.49
CA LYS A 74 15.42 -17.68 -3.51
C LYS A 74 14.63 -16.58 -4.19
N ASN A 75 13.40 -16.33 -3.72
CA ASN A 75 12.65 -15.14 -4.10
C ASN A 75 13.02 -14.00 -3.15
N SER A 76 14.21 -13.42 -3.35
CA SER A 76 14.63 -12.23 -2.59
C SER A 76 14.04 -10.99 -3.24
N MET A 77 13.32 -10.18 -2.48
CA MET A 77 12.88 -8.87 -2.96
C MET A 77 14.11 -8.01 -3.24
N ASP A 78 14.07 -7.26 -4.34
CA ASP A 78 15.10 -6.29 -4.63
C ASP A 78 15.04 -5.12 -3.63
N TYR A 79 16.18 -4.42 -3.46
CA TYR A 79 16.28 -3.33 -2.49
C TYR A 79 15.27 -2.20 -2.76
N SER A 80 14.98 -1.87 -4.02
CA SER A 80 14.02 -0.83 -4.40
C SER A 80 12.58 -1.22 -4.04
N SER A 81 12.28 -2.51 -3.90
CA SER A 81 10.97 -3.00 -3.48
C SER A 81 10.72 -2.86 -1.98
N HIS A 82 11.75 -2.62 -1.16
CA HIS A 82 11.57 -2.48 0.28
C HIS A 82 10.69 -1.29 0.66
N GLN A 83 10.97 -0.09 0.11
CA GLN A 83 10.16 1.09 0.39
C GLN A 83 8.77 0.97 -0.24
N LYS A 84 8.69 0.46 -1.48
CA LYS A 84 7.41 0.18 -2.15
C LYS A 84 6.52 -0.73 -1.32
N MET A 85 7.09 -1.75 -0.68
CA MET A 85 6.35 -2.67 0.18
C MET A 85 5.76 -1.95 1.39
N SER A 86 6.51 -1.05 2.02
CA SER A 86 6.02 -0.26 3.15
C SER A 86 4.88 0.67 2.71
N ASP A 87 5.08 1.45 1.64
CA ASP A 87 4.07 2.37 1.11
C ASP A 87 2.80 1.61 0.65
N PHE A 88 2.98 0.41 0.08
CA PHE A 88 1.88 -0.47 -0.30
C PHE A 88 1.09 -0.93 0.93
N CYS A 89 1.77 -1.44 1.95
CA CYS A 89 1.12 -1.91 3.18
C CYS A 89 0.39 -0.79 3.92
N GLU A 90 0.97 0.41 3.96
CA GLU A 90 0.32 1.60 4.51
C GLU A 90 -1.00 1.91 3.80
N GLY A 91 -1.00 1.86 2.47
CA GLY A 91 -2.22 2.00 1.67
C GLY A 91 -3.24 0.91 1.96
N ILE A 92 -2.81 -0.36 2.07
CA ILE A 92 -3.72 -1.46 2.41
C ILE A 92 -4.31 -1.30 3.81
N ALA A 93 -3.52 -0.90 4.81
CA ALA A 93 -4.01 -0.65 6.17
C ALA A 93 -5.05 0.49 6.20
N PHE A 94 -4.79 1.59 5.47
CA PHE A 94 -5.75 2.68 5.32
C PHE A 94 -7.02 2.24 4.59
N GLY A 95 -6.86 1.57 3.44
CA GLY A 95 -7.98 1.08 2.63
C GLY A 95 -8.87 0.12 3.42
N ALA A 96 -8.27 -0.86 4.09
CA ALA A 96 -8.96 -1.88 4.85
C ALA A 96 -9.62 -1.33 6.13
N ASP A 97 -8.86 -0.59 6.95
CA ASP A 97 -9.23 -0.32 8.35
C ASP A 97 -9.21 1.17 8.73
N ASP A 98 -8.99 2.10 7.78
CA ASP A 98 -8.90 3.56 8.02
C ASP A 98 -7.75 3.96 8.99
N VAL A 99 -6.67 3.16 8.96
CA VAL A 99 -5.46 3.32 9.78
C VAL A 99 -4.34 3.95 8.95
N LEU A 100 -3.80 5.09 9.42
CA LEU A 100 -2.76 5.86 8.74
C LEU A 100 -1.32 5.45 9.10
N CYS A 101 -1.12 4.39 9.89
CA CYS A 101 0.20 3.96 10.38
C CYS A 101 0.56 2.51 10.03
N GLY A 102 0.16 2.05 8.84
CA GLY A 102 0.55 0.73 8.35
C GLY A 102 1.96 0.73 7.77
N ASP A 103 2.67 -0.39 7.90
CA ASP A 103 3.90 -0.66 7.18
C ASP A 103 4.00 -2.17 6.89
N ARG A 104 5.12 -2.59 6.30
CA ARG A 104 5.35 -3.99 5.94
C ARG A 104 5.31 -4.99 7.10
N GLU A 105 5.47 -4.56 8.36
CA GLU A 105 5.41 -5.44 9.53
C GLU A 105 3.98 -5.96 9.78
N MET A 106 2.97 -5.39 9.11
CA MET A 106 1.62 -5.94 9.11
C MET A 106 1.53 -7.33 8.44
N VAL A 107 2.49 -7.68 7.59
CA VAL A 107 2.54 -8.98 6.90
C VAL A 107 3.29 -9.98 7.77
N MET A 108 2.54 -10.83 8.46
CA MET A 108 3.10 -11.71 9.48
C MET A 108 4.11 -12.69 8.87
N ARG A 109 5.29 -12.79 9.49
CA ARG A 109 6.36 -13.75 9.13
C ARG A 109 6.93 -13.56 7.73
N LEU A 110 6.72 -12.40 7.10
CA LEU A 110 7.31 -12.09 5.80
C LEU A 110 8.84 -11.97 5.92
N ASN A 111 9.57 -12.90 5.30
CA ASN A 111 11.00 -12.78 5.08
C ASN A 111 11.28 -12.23 3.68
N ARG A 112 11.74 -10.97 3.61
CA ARG A 112 12.00 -10.27 2.33
C ARG A 112 13.10 -10.93 1.49
N ASN A 113 14.05 -11.61 2.13
CA ASN A 113 15.16 -12.27 1.43
C ASN A 113 14.75 -13.65 0.89
N GLU A 114 13.59 -14.16 1.31
CA GLU A 114 13.13 -15.50 0.99
C GLU A 114 11.59 -15.55 1.05
N VAL A 115 10.96 -14.86 0.12
CA VAL A 115 9.50 -14.78 0.03
C VAL A 115 8.94 -16.11 -0.49
N ASP A 116 8.02 -16.70 0.26
CA ASP A 116 7.26 -17.86 -0.14
C ASP A 116 6.07 -17.42 -1.00
N THR A 117 6.15 -17.72 -2.30
CA THR A 117 5.12 -17.36 -3.29
C THR A 117 3.99 -18.40 -3.38
N SER A 118 4.07 -19.49 -2.61
CA SER A 118 3.07 -20.56 -2.59
C SER A 118 1.93 -20.29 -1.60
N ILE A 119 2.23 -19.59 -0.50
CA ILE A 119 1.31 -19.40 0.63
C ILE A 119 0.54 -18.07 0.59
N TRP A 120 -0.43 -17.96 1.49
CA TRP A 120 -0.99 -16.70 1.94
C TRP A 120 -0.33 -16.32 3.26
N TYR A 121 0.19 -15.10 3.34
CA TYR A 121 0.64 -14.51 4.59
C TYR A 121 -0.55 -13.89 5.31
N ASP A 122 -0.66 -14.12 6.61
CA ASP A 122 -1.69 -13.47 7.44
C ASP A 122 -1.34 -11.99 7.63
N LEU A 123 -2.40 -11.16 7.72
CA LEU A 123 -2.28 -9.73 7.99
C LEU A 123 -2.79 -9.42 9.39
N THR A 124 -2.20 -8.43 10.04
CA THR A 124 -2.64 -7.96 11.36
C THR A 124 -3.88 -7.06 11.31
N THR A 125 -4.35 -6.72 10.11
CA THR A 125 -5.57 -5.93 9.88
C THR A 125 -6.84 -6.73 10.15
N THR A 126 -7.95 -6.02 10.35
CA THR A 126 -9.27 -6.59 10.62
C THR A 126 -9.98 -6.97 9.32
N ASN A 127 -9.97 -6.10 8.31
CA ASN A 127 -10.74 -6.31 7.08
C ASN A 127 -9.93 -7.00 5.96
N ALA A 128 -8.63 -6.71 5.86
CA ALA A 128 -7.71 -7.47 5.02
C ALA A 128 -7.12 -8.63 5.83
N THR A 129 -7.24 -9.86 5.33
CA THR A 129 -6.93 -11.07 6.09
C THR A 129 -5.69 -11.79 5.58
N GLY A 130 -5.31 -11.57 4.33
CA GLY A 130 -4.13 -12.21 3.79
C GLY A 130 -3.52 -11.51 2.59
N MET A 131 -2.22 -11.76 2.38
CA MET A 131 -1.47 -11.26 1.24
C MET A 131 -0.69 -12.40 0.58
N LYS A 132 -0.74 -12.49 -0.75
CA LYS A 132 -0.01 -13.49 -1.53
C LYS A 132 0.84 -12.83 -2.59
N PHE A 133 2.09 -13.28 -2.67
CA PHE A 133 3.08 -12.80 -3.61
C PHE A 133 3.23 -13.75 -4.78
N PHE A 134 3.48 -13.20 -5.97
CA PHE A 134 3.74 -13.96 -7.17
C PHE A 134 5.09 -13.54 -7.77
N ARG A 135 5.81 -14.48 -8.38
CA ARG A 135 7.14 -14.24 -8.98
C ARG A 135 7.17 -13.12 -10.02
N ASN A 136 6.04 -12.86 -10.68
CA ASN A 136 5.91 -11.77 -11.64
C ASN A 136 5.64 -10.39 -10.99
N GLY A 137 5.84 -10.27 -9.67
CA GLY A 137 5.66 -9.02 -8.94
C GLY A 137 4.21 -8.66 -8.61
N ARG A 138 3.24 -9.51 -8.97
CA ARG A 138 1.85 -9.33 -8.53
C ARG A 138 1.74 -9.61 -7.03
N ILE A 139 0.92 -8.81 -6.36
CA ILE A 139 0.44 -9.06 -5.01
C ILE A 139 -1.08 -9.20 -5.06
N ASP A 140 -1.61 -10.25 -4.45
CA ASP A 140 -3.04 -10.39 -4.20
C ASP A 140 -3.31 -10.12 -2.71
N VAL A 141 -4.30 -9.30 -2.41
CA VAL A 141 -4.78 -9.03 -1.04
C VAL A 141 -6.19 -9.60 -0.88
N ARG A 142 -6.36 -10.51 0.08
CA ARG A 142 -7.63 -11.13 0.44
C ARG A 142 -8.25 -10.39 1.60
N PHE A 143 -9.56 -10.19 1.53
CA PHE A 143 -10.37 -9.55 2.56
C PHE A 143 -11.29 -10.58 3.21
N LYS A 144 -11.90 -10.23 4.34
CA LYS A 144 -12.84 -11.10 5.06
C LYS A 144 -14.10 -11.42 4.23
N ASP A 145 -14.50 -10.49 3.37
CA ASP A 145 -15.66 -10.60 2.48
C ASP A 145 -15.53 -9.63 1.29
N ARG A 146 -16.48 -9.74 0.36
CA ARG A 146 -16.56 -8.88 -0.83
C ARG A 146 -16.85 -7.41 -0.51
N GLU A 147 -17.59 -7.13 0.56
CA GLU A 147 -17.98 -5.77 0.93
C GLU A 147 -16.75 -4.99 1.42
N ALA A 148 -15.95 -5.61 2.29
CA ALA A 148 -14.67 -5.09 2.76
C ALA A 148 -13.69 -4.84 1.60
N ALA A 149 -13.59 -5.79 0.65
CA ALA A 149 -12.76 -5.61 -0.53
C ALA A 149 -13.24 -4.41 -1.39
N SER A 150 -14.55 -4.30 -1.61
CA SER A 150 -15.11 -3.18 -2.38
C SER A 150 -14.92 -1.83 -1.69
N LEU A 151 -15.09 -1.78 -0.37
CA LEU A 151 -14.89 -0.57 0.42
C LEU A 151 -13.44 -0.12 0.38
N CYS A 152 -12.50 -1.05 0.53
CA CYS A 152 -11.06 -0.78 0.38
C CYS A 152 -10.73 -0.26 -1.03
N PHE A 153 -11.25 -0.91 -2.07
CA PHE A 153 -11.04 -0.53 -3.47
C PHE A 153 -11.48 0.92 -3.74
N ASN A 154 -12.66 1.29 -3.24
CA ASN A 154 -13.22 2.64 -3.38
C ASN A 154 -12.47 3.67 -2.52
N ARG A 155 -12.13 3.35 -1.27
CA ARG A 155 -11.39 4.25 -0.37
C ARG A 155 -10.02 4.60 -0.94
N LEU A 156 -9.36 3.64 -1.60
CA LEU A 156 -8.09 3.83 -2.28
C LEU A 156 -8.22 4.45 -3.68
N ARG A 157 -9.45 4.73 -4.13
CA ARG A 157 -9.74 5.38 -5.42
C ARG A 157 -9.16 4.60 -6.61
N LEU A 158 -9.15 3.27 -6.50
CA LEU A 158 -8.59 2.39 -7.51
C LEU A 158 -9.44 2.33 -8.78
N ASP A 159 -10.73 2.64 -8.66
CA ASP A 159 -11.67 2.80 -9.76
C ASP A 159 -11.34 4.00 -10.66
N GLU A 160 -10.69 5.03 -10.10
CA GLU A 160 -10.30 6.24 -10.84
C GLU A 160 -9.04 6.05 -11.71
N LEU A 161 -8.30 4.95 -11.55
CA LEU A 161 -7.10 4.68 -12.34
C LEU A 161 -7.45 4.43 -13.81
N ARG A 162 -6.92 5.31 -14.67
CA ARG A 162 -7.04 5.20 -16.13
C ARG A 162 -5.81 4.53 -16.72
N LEU A 163 -6.04 3.70 -17.74
CA LEU A 163 -4.96 3.24 -18.60
C LEU A 163 -4.49 4.42 -19.45
N GLN A 164 -3.17 4.61 -19.58
CA GLN A 164 -2.67 5.52 -20.60
C GLN A 164 -2.87 4.84 -21.96
N GLU A 165 -3.80 5.38 -22.75
CA GLU A 165 -3.89 5.10 -24.18
C GLU A 165 -2.68 5.75 -24.88
N GLU A 166 -2.04 5.03 -25.79
CA GLU A 166 -0.91 5.53 -26.60
C GLU A 166 -1.36 6.57 -27.63
#